data_AF-A0A830BWW0-F1
#
_entry.id   AF-A0A830BWW0-F1
#
_cell.length_a   1.000
_cell.length_b   1.000
_cell.length_c   1.000
_cell.angle_alpha   90.00
_cell.angle_beta   90.00
_cell.angle_gamma   90.00
#
_symmetry.space_group_name_H-M   'P 1'
#
loop_
_entity.id
_entity.type
_entity.pdbx_description
1 polymer ?
#
loop_
_entity_poly.entity_id
_entity_poly.type
_entity_poly.pdbx_seq_one_letter_code
_entity_poly.pdbx_strand_id
1 'polypeptide(L)'
;MSRLTIHCASGDDELGFHILSVNEQFHWRFCVLPRTLFFCHLWWEHKQRAFDVFVSKAFIYNAYFWSARNDGIYSSHDNKTFTKKFDWEIY
;
A
#
# COMPACT_ATOMS: atom_id res chain seq x y z
N MET A 1 -0.38 -2.21 21.80
CA MET A 1 -0.27 -2.74 20.43
C MET A 1 -0.60 -1.62 19.48
N SER A 2 0.37 -1.16 18.72
CA SER A 2 0.18 -0.02 17.82
C SER A 2 -0.46 -0.50 16.53
N ARG A 3 -1.52 0.21 16.10
CA ARG A 3 -2.29 -0.15 14.90
C ARG A 3 -1.81 0.67 13.71
N LEU A 4 -1.79 0.06 12.54
CA LEU A 4 -1.51 0.74 11.28
C LEU A 4 -2.82 1.29 10.74
N THR A 5 -2.90 2.61 10.57
CA THR A 5 -4.02 3.22 9.85
C THR A 5 -3.62 3.40 8.40
N ILE A 6 -4.49 3.05 7.47
CA ILE A 6 -4.28 3.24 6.04
C ILE A 6 -5.46 3.97 5.44
N HIS A 7 -5.21 4.81 4.45
CA HIS A 7 -6.22 5.34 3.53
C HIS A 7 -5.72 5.10 2.12
N CYS A 8 -6.57 4.52 1.27
CA CYS A 8 -6.22 4.21 -0.11
C CYS A 8 -7.32 4.72 -1.05
N ALA A 9 -6.93 5.19 -2.24
CA ALA A 9 -7.86 5.69 -3.23
C ALA A 9 -7.25 5.68 -4.65
N SER A 10 -8.10 5.81 -5.67
CA SER A 10 -7.73 5.95 -7.09
C SER A 10 -8.73 6.86 -7.82
N GLY A 11 -8.36 8.09 -8.11
CA GLY A 11 -9.28 9.03 -8.78
C GLY A 11 -10.56 9.20 -7.96
N ASP A 12 -11.71 8.81 -8.52
CA ASP A 12 -13.02 8.85 -7.85
C ASP A 12 -13.34 7.57 -7.03
N ASP A 13 -12.46 6.56 -7.06
CA ASP A 13 -12.62 5.30 -6.32
C ASP A 13 -11.98 5.40 -4.93
N GLU A 14 -12.83 5.60 -3.91
CA GLU A 14 -12.43 5.67 -2.51
C GLU A 14 -12.47 4.28 -1.87
N LEU A 15 -11.30 3.71 -1.58
CA LEU A 15 -11.20 2.47 -0.80
C LEU A 15 -11.34 2.76 0.70
N GLY A 16 -11.12 4.01 1.12
CA GLY A 16 -11.41 4.51 2.46
C GLY A 16 -10.34 4.21 3.51
N PHE A 17 -10.67 4.55 4.76
CA PHE A 17 -9.81 4.36 5.92
C PHE A 17 -9.98 2.96 6.51
N HIS A 18 -8.86 2.29 6.81
CA HIS A 18 -8.81 1.00 7.49
C HIS A 18 -7.79 1.03 8.63
N ILE A 19 -8.09 0.32 9.72
CA ILE A 19 -7.18 0.15 10.85
C ILE A 19 -6.79 -1.32 10.90
N LEU A 20 -5.50 -1.60 10.70
CA LEU A 20 -4.95 -2.95 10.65
C LEU A 20 -4.16 -3.26 11.92
N SER A 21 -4.42 -4.44 12.46
CA SER A 21 -3.59 -5.06 13.49
C SER A 21 -2.35 -5.71 12.89
N VAL A 22 -1.38 -6.08 13.74
CA VAL A 22 -0.21 -6.85 13.27
C VAL A 22 -0.69 -8.14 12.61
N ASN A 23 -0.15 -8.45 11.42
CA ASN A 23 -0.50 -9.58 10.54
C ASN A 23 -1.88 -9.51 9.87
N GLU A 24 -2.66 -8.44 10.10
CA GLU A 24 -3.90 -8.22 9.36
C GLU A 24 -3.61 -7.70 7.95
N GLN A 25 -4.50 -8.01 7.00
CA GLN A 25 -4.32 -7.67 5.59
C GLN A 25 -5.55 -6.93 5.07
N PHE A 26 -5.29 -5.88 4.31
CA PHE A 26 -6.30 -5.21 3.50
C PHE A 26 -6.07 -5.58 2.02
N HIS A 27 -7.10 -6.08 1.35
CA HIS A 27 -7.03 -6.46 -0.05
C HIS A 27 -8.27 -6.02 -0.82
N TRP A 28 -8.08 -5.64 -2.08
CA TRP A 28 -9.17 -5.35 -3.00
C TRP A 28 -8.82 -5.86 -4.39
N ARG A 29 -9.82 -5.93 -5.26
CA ARG A 29 -9.68 -6.31 -6.67
C ARG A 29 -10.31 -5.24 -7.52
N PHE A 30 -9.69 -4.96 -8.66
CA PHE A 30 -10.16 -3.97 -9.61
C PHE A 30 -9.79 -4.39 -11.03
N CYS A 31 -10.47 -3.81 -12.02
CA CYS A 31 -10.09 -3.95 -13.41
C CYS A 31 -9.04 -2.90 -13.75
N VAL A 32 -7.91 -3.32 -14.34
CA VAL A 32 -6.87 -2.38 -14.77
C VAL A 32 -7.35 -1.66 -16.04
N LEU A 33 -7.55 -0.35 -15.94
CA LEU A 33 -7.84 0.52 -17.08
C LEU A 33 -6.59 1.36 -17.41
N PRO A 34 -6.46 1.85 -18.66
CA PRO A 34 -5.44 2.83 -18.99
C PRO A 34 -5.55 4.02 -18.02
N ARG A 35 -4.42 4.39 -17.40
CA ARG A 35 -4.31 5.47 -16.40
C ARG A 35 -4.84 5.16 -15.00
N THR A 36 -5.19 3.90 -14.67
CA THR A 36 -5.48 3.53 -13.28
C THR A 36 -4.26 3.76 -12.38
N LEU A 37 -4.44 4.46 -11.27
CA LEU A 37 -3.41 4.69 -10.25
C LEU A 37 -4.07 4.58 -8.89
N PHE A 38 -3.57 3.69 -8.04
CA PHE A 38 -3.93 3.65 -6.63
C PHE A 38 -2.76 4.18 -5.81
N PHE A 39 -3.06 5.06 -4.86
CA PHE A 39 -2.12 5.47 -3.82
C PHE A 39 -2.66 5.05 -2.46
N CYS A 40 -1.76 4.93 -1.49
CA CYS A 40 -2.12 4.80 -0.10
C CYS A 40 -1.28 5.73 0.77
N HIS A 41 -1.88 6.23 1.84
CA HIS A 41 -1.21 6.89 2.95
C HIS A 41 -1.32 5.99 4.18
N LEU A 42 -0.17 5.67 4.76
CA LEU A 42 -0.02 4.85 5.94
C LEU A 42 0.40 5.72 7.13
N TRP A 43 -0.19 5.45 8.29
CA TRP A 43 0.18 6.05 9.58
C TRP A 43 0.41 4.96 10.62
N TRP A 44 1.56 5.02 11.29
CA TRP A 44 1.91 4.09 12.35
C TRP A 44 2.64 4.82 13.48
N GLU A 45 1.93 5.03 14.59
CA GLU A 45 2.42 5.85 15.72
C GLU A 45 2.77 7.29 15.29
N HIS A 46 4.05 7.66 15.32
CA HIS A 46 4.61 8.96 14.92
C HIS A 46 5.30 8.87 13.54
N LYS A 47 4.95 7.84 12.76
CA LYS A 47 5.49 7.59 11.43
C LYS A 47 4.37 7.66 10.41
N GLN A 48 4.70 8.16 9.23
CA GLN A 48 3.79 8.14 8.09
C GLN A 48 4.53 7.90 6.78
N ARG A 49 3.78 7.50 5.75
CA ARG A 49 4.26 7.46 4.37
C ARG A 49 3.08 7.44 3.39
N ALA A 50 3.10 8.33 2.40
CA ALA A 50 2.21 8.28 1.25
C ALA A 50 2.98 7.86 -0.01
N PHE A 51 2.39 7.00 -0.83
CA PHE A 51 3.01 6.50 -2.06
C PHE A 51 2.01 5.81 -2.99
N ASP A 52 2.37 5.73 -4.28
CA ASP A 52 1.60 4.99 -5.27
C ASP A 52 1.79 3.48 -5.09
N VAL A 53 0.72 2.78 -4.71
CA VAL A 53 0.71 1.32 -4.54
C VAL A 53 0.52 0.58 -5.86
N PHE A 54 -0.08 1.23 -6.85
CA PHE A 54 -0.26 0.71 -8.19
C PHE A 54 -0.29 1.85 -9.20
N VAL A 55 0.45 1.70 -10.30
CA VAL A 55 0.34 2.59 -11.46
C VAL A 55 0.19 1.70 -12.69
N SER A 56 -0.87 1.91 -13.47
CA SER A 56 -1.12 1.21 -14.72
C SER A 56 0.06 1.43 -15.67
N LYS A 57 0.89 0.40 -15.84
CA LYS A 57 1.88 0.33 -16.90
C LYS A 57 1.33 -0.54 -18.02
N ALA A 58 1.52 -0.10 -19.26
CA ALA A 58 1.14 -0.90 -20.41
C ALA A 58 1.83 -2.29 -20.29
N PHE A 59 1.03 -3.36 -20.32
CA PHE A 59 1.45 -4.76 -20.40
C PHE A 59 1.84 -5.53 -19.12
N ILE A 60 1.55 -5.06 -17.90
CA ILE A 60 1.84 -5.84 -16.67
C ILE A 60 0.59 -6.02 -15.81
N TYR A 61 0.05 -7.24 -15.81
CA TYR A 61 -1.01 -7.69 -14.90
C TYR A 61 -0.41 -8.57 -13.81
N ASN A 62 0.13 -7.95 -12.76
CA ASN A 62 0.65 -8.69 -11.61
C ASN A 62 -0.07 -8.27 -10.33
N ALA A 63 -0.16 -9.19 -9.38
CA ALA A 63 -0.51 -8.84 -8.01
C ALA A 63 0.57 -7.92 -7.43
N TYR A 64 0.14 -6.91 -6.68
CA TYR A 64 1.02 -5.99 -5.96
C TYR A 64 0.79 -6.17 -4.47
N PHE A 65 1.81 -6.66 -3.78
CA PHE A 65 1.79 -6.85 -2.34
C PHE A 65 2.63 -5.76 -1.69
N TRP A 66 2.08 -5.15 -0.65
CA TRP A 66 2.77 -4.15 0.17
C TRP A 66 2.75 -4.59 1.63
N SER A 67 3.88 -4.42 2.30
CA SER A 67 4.06 -4.80 3.70
C SER A 67 4.71 -3.65 4.46
N ALA A 68 3.96 -3.11 5.42
CA ALA A 68 4.46 -2.16 6.40
C ALA A 68 5.20 -2.93 7.50
N ARG A 69 6.48 -2.60 7.73
CA ARG A 69 7.33 -3.19 8.77
C ARG A 69 7.90 -2.09 9.65
N ASN A 70 8.52 -2.43 10.77
CA ASN A 70 8.97 -1.42 11.74
C ASN A 70 9.91 -0.36 11.12
N ASP A 71 10.72 -0.79 10.14
CA ASP A 71 11.82 -0.02 9.58
C ASP A 71 11.49 0.57 8.20
N GLY A 72 10.39 0.15 7.57
CA GLY A 72 9.92 0.76 6.33
C GLY A 72 8.84 -0.02 5.61
N ILE A 73 8.64 0.35 4.36
CA ILE A 73 7.62 -0.19 3.47
C ILE A 73 8.27 -1.08 2.42
N TYR A 74 7.74 -2.29 2.27
CA TYR A 74 8.24 -3.31 1.36
C TYR A 74 7.21 -3.62 0.29
N SER A 75 7.67 -3.95 -0.92
CA SER A 75 6.82 -4.43 -2.01
C SER A 75 7.23 -5.83 -2.46
N SER A 76 6.27 -6.60 -2.96
CA SER A 76 6.49 -7.89 -3.60
C SER A 76 5.52 -8.12 -4.76
N HIS A 77 5.93 -8.88 -5.76
CA HIS A 77 5.08 -9.36 -6.86
C HIS A 77 4.66 -10.83 -6.70
N ASP A 78 5.34 -11.59 -5.83
CA ASP A 78 5.14 -13.03 -5.64
C ASP A 78 4.64 -13.38 -4.22
N ASN A 79 4.45 -12.37 -3.37
CA ASN A 79 4.15 -12.49 -1.94
C ASN A 79 5.15 -13.34 -1.13
N LYS A 80 6.37 -13.53 -1.65
CA LYS A 80 7.43 -14.32 -1.01
C LYS A 80 8.67 -13.48 -0.80
N THR A 81 9.09 -12.78 -1.84
CA THR A 81 10.30 -11.96 -1.83
C THR A 81 9.90 -10.50 -1.70
N PHE A 82 10.15 -9.93 -0.53
CA PHE A 82 9.84 -8.53 -0.22
C PHE A 82 11.09 -7.67 -0.29
N THR A 83 11.05 -6.62 -1.10
CA THR A 83 12.12 -5.63 -1.21
C THR A 83 11.69 -4.32 -0.58
N LYS A 84 12.56 -3.74 0.26
CA LYS A 84 12.30 -2.41 0.85
C LYS A 84 12.26 -1.36 -0.25
N LYS A 85 11.22 -0.52 -0.25
CA LYS A 85 11.01 0.55 -1.22
C LYS A 85 11.10 1.93 -0.59
N PHE A 86 10.60 2.06 0.64
CA PHE A 86 10.57 3.34 1.33
C PHE A 86 10.95 3.16 2.79
N ASP A 87 11.64 4.16 3.33
CA ASP A 87 11.72 4.38 4.76
C ASP A 87 10.49 5.16 5.24
N TRP A 88 10.19 5.02 6.53
CA TRP A 88 9.18 5.84 7.19
C TRP A 88 9.60 7.30 7.27
N GLU A 89 8.62 8.19 7.17
CA GLU A 89 8.80 9.60 7.49
C GLU A 89 8.29 9.83 8.92
N ILE A 90 9.10 10.52 9.73
CA ILE A 90 8.71 10.91 11.08
C ILE A 90 8.05 12.29 11.00
N TYR A 91 7.02 12.52 11.80
CA TYR A 91 6.37 13.81 11.92
C TYR A 91 6.16 14.22 13.37
#